data_AF-A0A553NJD9-F1
#
_entry.id   AF-A0A553NJD9-F1
#
_cell.length_a   1.000
_cell.length_b   1.000
_cell.length_c   1.000
_cell.angle_alpha   90.00
_cell.angle_beta   90.00
_cell.angle_gamma   90.00
#
_symmetry.space_group_name_H-M   'P 1'
#
loop_
_entity.id
_entity.type
_entity.pdbx_description
1 polymer ?
#
loop_
_entity_poly.entity_id
_entity_poly.type
_entity_poly.pdbx_seq_one_letter_code
_entity_poly.pdbx_strand_id
1 'polypeptide(L)'
;MAQLSSAVSYLHTLGFVHRDIKPENIFLCDRFCRWVKLGDFGLARPQGTQVRAVWYNSPFCVPEVENAKRLSDTEEDIWMSVEPSLDCWALGVLIYCLLTGCFPWEESTSDDPLFCQFTDWLSRVEQSEDSIADLAEADVAPQFHSLSSLVLILLRKLLNPKPWLRPGPVEILSYLGGPWLRDSENKEHRKENEKQHVAKKMLESVRLQEEKEIMGRGER
;
A
#
# COMPACT_ATOMS: atom_id res chain seq x y z
N MET A 1 -9.47 -1.47 6.21
CA MET A 1 -9.10 -0.42 5.24
C MET A 1 -10.26 0.17 4.45
N ALA A 2 -11.22 -0.61 3.92
CA ALA A 2 -12.37 -0.06 3.17
C ALA A 2 -13.09 1.10 3.88
N GLN A 3 -13.45 0.91 5.15
CA GLN A 3 -14.12 1.94 5.96
C GLN A 3 -13.26 3.19 6.18
N LEU A 4 -11.96 3.02 6.44
CA LEU A 4 -11.04 4.15 6.66
C LEU A 4 -10.82 4.96 5.38
N SER A 5 -10.56 4.28 4.26
CA SER A 5 -10.45 4.89 2.94
C SER A 5 -11.71 5.70 2.62
N SER A 6 -12.90 5.11 2.82
CA SER A 6 -14.18 5.81 2.61
C SER A 6 -14.36 7.02 3.53
N ALA A 7 -14.03 6.91 4.81
CA ALA A 7 -14.14 8.01 5.77
C ALA A 7 -13.21 9.19 5.43
N VAL A 8 -11.95 8.90 5.08
CA VAL A 8 -10.97 9.92 4.70
C VAL A 8 -11.34 10.54 3.36
N SER A 9 -11.74 9.74 2.37
CA SER A 9 -12.25 10.28 1.10
C SER A 9 -13.43 11.21 1.31
N TYR A 10 -14.37 10.85 2.18
CA TYR A 10 -15.50 11.72 2.53
C TYR A 10 -15.05 13.02 3.21
N LEU A 11 -14.09 12.97 4.13
CA LEU A 11 -13.53 14.18 4.74
C LEU A 11 -12.88 15.10 3.68
N HIS A 12 -12.13 14.52 2.74
CA HIS A 12 -11.50 15.25 1.64
C HIS A 12 -12.53 15.89 0.71
N THR A 13 -13.68 15.24 0.44
CA THR A 13 -14.74 15.86 -0.38
C THR A 13 -15.42 17.05 0.31
N LEU A 14 -15.34 17.13 1.64
CA LEU A 14 -15.76 18.30 2.41
C LEU A 14 -14.70 19.42 2.44
N GLY A 15 -13.55 19.23 1.78
CA GLY A 15 -12.46 20.20 1.73
C GLY A 15 -11.58 20.23 2.98
N PHE A 16 -11.61 19.18 3.81
CA PHE A 16 -10.79 19.07 5.02
C PHE A 16 -9.77 17.94 4.89
N VAL A 17 -8.63 18.11 5.56
CA VAL A 17 -7.57 17.10 5.70
C VAL A 17 -7.43 16.77 7.19
N HIS A 18 -7.36 15.49 7.54
CA HIS A 18 -7.34 15.00 8.93
C HIS A 18 -6.05 15.35 9.65
N ARG A 19 -4.90 15.10 8.99
CA ARG A 19 -3.53 15.39 9.44
C ARG A 19 -3.00 14.60 10.65
N ASP A 20 -3.83 13.76 11.26
CA ASP A 20 -3.41 12.91 12.39
C ASP A 20 -3.94 11.46 12.25
N ILE A 21 -3.81 10.87 11.06
CA ILE A 21 -4.22 9.47 10.85
C ILE A 21 -3.12 8.56 11.40
N LYS A 22 -3.45 7.81 12.45
CA LYS A 22 -2.55 6.87 13.14
C LYS A 22 -3.37 5.86 13.96
N PRO A 23 -2.81 4.71 14.37
CA PRO A 23 -3.54 3.66 15.08
C PRO A 23 -4.35 4.15 16.28
N GLU A 24 -3.81 5.11 17.05
CA GLU A 24 -4.43 5.69 18.24
C GLU A 24 -5.76 6.39 17.94
N ASN A 25 -5.93 6.88 16.71
CA ASN A 25 -7.10 7.62 16.25
C ASN A 25 -8.09 6.73 15.47
N ILE A 26 -7.85 5.41 15.41
CA ILE A 26 -8.74 4.43 14.79
C ILE A 26 -9.50 3.66 15.87
N PHE A 27 -10.79 3.94 16.00
CA PHE A 27 -11.64 3.33 17.02
C PHE A 27 -12.29 2.05 16.51
N LEU A 28 -12.07 0.94 17.24
CA LEU A 28 -12.73 -0.33 17.00
C LEU A 28 -14.08 -0.34 17.72
N CYS A 29 -15.16 -0.47 16.96
CA CYS A 29 -16.53 -0.38 17.48
C CYS A 29 -17.12 -1.75 17.87
N ASP A 30 -16.42 -2.84 17.57
CA ASP A 30 -16.83 -4.19 17.97
C ASP A 30 -15.62 -5.09 18.23
N ARG A 31 -15.84 -6.15 19.00
CA ARG A 31 -14.81 -7.14 19.41
C ARG A 31 -14.18 -7.95 18.28
N PHE A 32 -14.80 -7.95 17.10
CA PHE A 32 -14.33 -8.64 15.90
C PHE A 32 -13.69 -7.67 14.91
N CYS A 33 -13.51 -6.40 15.29
CA CYS A 33 -12.88 -5.36 14.49
C CYS A 33 -13.55 -5.16 13.11
N ARG A 34 -14.85 -5.46 12.98
CA ARG A 34 -15.57 -5.32 11.71
C ARG A 34 -16.01 -3.90 11.45
N TRP A 35 -16.27 -3.12 12.49
CA TRP A 35 -16.68 -1.73 12.42
C TRP A 35 -15.59 -0.83 13.00
N VAL A 36 -15.14 0.13 12.21
CA VAL A 36 -14.11 1.09 12.62
C VAL A 36 -14.55 2.52 12.36
N LYS A 37 -14.07 3.45 13.19
CA LYS A 37 -14.31 4.89 13.03
C LYS A 37 -13.00 5.65 13.11
N LEU A 38 -12.83 6.61 12.21
CA LEU A 38 -11.79 7.62 12.32
C LEU A 38 -12.23 8.65 13.36
N GLY A 39 -11.36 9.00 14.31
CA GLY A 39 -11.61 10.04 15.29
C GLY A 39 -10.41 10.97 15.46
N ASP A 40 -10.53 11.87 16.43
CA ASP A 40 -9.61 12.98 16.71
C ASP A 40 -9.33 13.92 15.53
N PHE A 41 -10.24 14.88 15.35
CA PHE A 41 -10.14 15.92 14.33
C PHE A 41 -9.45 17.19 14.85
N GLY A 42 -8.74 17.15 15.98
CA GLY A 42 -8.13 18.34 16.59
C GLY A 42 -7.11 19.04 15.67
N LEU A 43 -6.41 18.26 14.85
CA LEU A 43 -5.44 18.76 13.88
C LEU A 43 -6.02 18.98 12.47
N ALA A 44 -7.30 18.62 12.24
CA ALA A 44 -7.92 18.74 10.95
C ALA A 44 -8.02 20.21 10.50
N ARG A 45 -7.73 20.48 9.23
CA ARG A 45 -7.75 21.84 8.66
C ARG A 45 -8.33 21.82 7.25
N PRO A 46 -8.92 22.93 6.78
CA PRO A 46 -9.28 23.09 5.38
C PRO A 46 -8.06 22.89 4.48
N GLN A 47 -8.24 22.28 3.32
CA GLN A 47 -7.21 22.18 2.29
C GLN A 47 -6.69 23.57 1.92
N GLY A 48 -5.38 23.69 1.66
CA GLY A 48 -4.71 24.95 1.32
C GLY A 48 -4.36 25.82 2.53
N THR A 49 -4.83 25.47 3.74
CA THR A 49 -4.46 26.20 4.96
C THR A 49 -2.96 26.09 5.19
N GLN A 50 -2.30 27.22 5.46
CA GLN A 50 -0.90 27.22 5.88
C GLN A 50 -0.82 26.85 7.36
N VAL A 51 0.03 25.87 7.67
CA VAL A 51 0.26 25.39 9.03
C VAL A 51 1.76 25.28 9.25
N ARG A 52 2.19 25.52 10.49
CA ARG A 52 3.56 25.21 10.88
C ARG A 52 3.77 23.71 10.71
N ALA A 53 4.85 23.33 10.04
CA ALA A 53 5.29 21.95 9.98
C ALA A 53 5.61 21.51 11.41
N VAL A 54 4.84 20.56 11.92
CA VAL A 54 5.12 19.98 13.24
C VAL A 54 6.07 18.83 13.02
N TRP A 55 7.29 18.96 13.54
CA TRP A 55 8.23 17.86 13.58
C TRP A 55 8.02 17.05 14.85
N TYR A 56 7.74 15.78 14.67
CA TYR A 56 7.79 14.77 15.73
C TYR A 56 8.59 13.60 15.18
N ASN A 57 9.44 13.00 15.99
CA ASN A 57 10.19 11.80 15.65
C ASN A 57 9.17 10.66 15.49
N SER A 58 8.67 10.47 14.26
CA SER A 58 7.55 9.59 13.99
C SER A 58 7.48 9.11 12.55
N PRO A 59 7.02 7.87 12.35
CA PRO A 59 6.87 7.29 11.01
C PRO A 59 5.80 7.96 10.16
N PHE A 60 4.87 8.69 10.78
CA PHE A 60 3.75 9.35 10.10
C PHE A 60 4.10 10.74 9.57
N CYS A 61 5.25 11.31 9.98
CA CYS A 61 5.78 12.51 9.35
C CYS A 61 5.96 12.25 7.85
N VAL A 62 5.70 13.29 7.05
CA VAL A 62 5.82 13.21 5.60
C VAL A 62 7.20 13.71 5.17
N PRO A 63 7.83 13.11 4.16
CA PRO A 63 9.21 13.43 3.77
C PRO A 63 9.37 14.84 3.19
N GLU A 64 8.31 15.43 2.63
CA GLU A 64 8.32 16.81 2.14
C GLU A 64 8.59 17.85 3.25
N VAL A 65 8.41 17.51 4.52
CA VAL A 65 8.79 18.37 5.65
C VAL A 65 10.32 18.49 5.77
N GLU A 66 11.07 17.41 5.54
CA GLU A 66 12.53 17.44 5.56
C GLU A 66 13.08 18.31 4.43
N ASN A 67 12.49 18.21 3.24
CA ASN A 67 12.88 19.06 2.11
C ASN A 67 12.66 20.55 2.42
N ALA A 68 11.56 20.88 3.11
CA ALA A 68 11.30 22.25 3.54
C ALA A 68 12.33 22.75 4.56
N LYS A 69 12.81 21.88 5.47
CA LYS A 69 13.90 22.20 6.42
C LYS A 69 15.19 22.59 5.73
N ARG A 70 15.61 21.83 4.72
CA ARG A 70 16.86 22.07 3.99
C ARG A 70 16.89 23.43 3.28
N LEU A 71 15.72 24.03 3.06
CA LEU A 71 15.55 25.32 2.40
C LEU A 71 15.39 26.49 3.38
N SER A 72 15.29 26.22 4.70
CA SER A 72 15.11 27.25 5.73
C SER A 72 16.39 27.42 6.56
N ASP A 73 16.85 28.65 6.73
CA ASP A 73 18.01 28.98 7.58
C ASP A 73 17.73 28.83 9.10
N THR A 74 16.47 28.67 9.50
CA THR A 74 16.05 28.49 10.90
C THR A 74 14.97 27.41 10.99
N GLU A 75 15.09 26.50 11.97
CA GLU A 75 14.17 25.36 12.13
C GLU A 75 12.76 25.76 12.60
N GLU A 76 12.58 26.99 13.09
CA GLU A 76 11.37 27.41 13.80
C GLU A 76 10.23 27.93 12.88
N ASP A 77 10.52 28.23 11.62
CA ASP A 77 9.62 28.95 10.69
C ASP A 77 9.24 28.16 9.43
N ILE A 78 9.14 26.84 9.53
CA ILE A 78 8.74 26.01 8.38
C ILE A 78 7.21 25.94 8.31
N TRP A 79 6.67 26.45 7.21
CA TRP A 79 5.26 26.41 6.90
C TRP A 79 5.00 25.51 5.70
N MET A 80 3.89 24.79 5.75
CA MET A 80 3.44 23.94 4.65
C MET A 80 1.96 24.14 4.36
N SER A 81 1.58 23.96 3.10
CA SER A 81 0.18 23.85 2.70
C SER A 81 -0.40 22.53 3.17
N VAL A 82 -1.58 22.57 3.77
CA VAL A 82 -2.35 21.38 4.09
C VAL A 82 -2.94 20.78 2.82
N GLU A 83 -2.48 19.59 2.45
CA GLU A 83 -2.93 18.87 1.26
C GLU A 83 -3.47 17.46 1.60
N PRO A 84 -4.45 16.94 0.84
CA PRO A 84 -4.96 15.58 1.00
C PRO A 84 -3.89 14.48 0.97
N SER A 85 -2.79 14.72 0.25
CA SER A 85 -1.64 13.81 0.14
C SER A 85 -0.95 13.50 1.48
N LEU A 86 -1.16 14.33 2.50
CA LEU A 86 -0.69 14.08 3.87
C LEU A 86 -1.41 12.87 4.49
N ASP A 87 -2.72 12.83 4.34
CA ASP A 87 -3.53 11.72 4.83
C ASP A 87 -3.28 10.44 4.01
N CYS A 88 -2.99 10.56 2.71
CA CYS A 88 -2.63 9.42 1.86
C CYS A 88 -1.33 8.74 2.31
N TRP A 89 -0.32 9.54 2.68
CA TRP A 89 0.93 9.02 3.27
C TRP A 89 0.64 8.27 4.57
N ALA A 90 -0.07 8.92 5.48
CA ALA A 90 -0.41 8.35 6.79
C ALA A 90 -1.21 7.05 6.67
N LEU A 91 -2.11 6.95 5.68
CA LEU A 91 -2.79 5.69 5.34
C LEU A 91 -1.82 4.60 4.87
N GLY A 92 -0.78 4.94 4.11
CA GLY A 92 0.27 3.99 3.71
C GLY A 92 1.03 3.41 4.92
N VAL A 93 1.44 4.29 5.85
CA VAL A 93 2.14 3.88 7.09
C VAL A 93 1.21 3.02 7.95
N LEU A 94 -0.07 3.42 8.07
CA LEU A 94 -1.08 2.66 8.80
C LEU A 94 -1.33 1.27 8.18
N ILE A 95 -1.45 1.15 6.86
CA ILE A 95 -1.61 -0.15 6.17
C ILE A 95 -0.43 -1.06 6.49
N TYR A 96 0.79 -0.54 6.38
CA TYR A 96 1.99 -1.30 6.73
C TYR A 96 1.91 -1.79 8.18
N CYS A 97 1.65 -0.88 9.13
CA CYS A 97 1.54 -1.19 10.55
C CYS A 97 0.49 -2.26 10.87
N LEU A 98 -0.68 -2.18 10.24
CA LEU A 98 -1.75 -3.17 10.42
C LEU A 98 -1.39 -4.56 9.87
N LEU A 99 -0.51 -4.63 8.87
CA LEU A 99 -0.10 -5.89 8.24
C LEU A 99 1.09 -6.54 8.92
N THR A 100 2.03 -5.75 9.43
CA THR A 100 3.31 -6.24 9.97
C THR A 100 3.37 -6.19 11.50
N GLY A 101 2.55 -5.37 12.14
CA GLY A 101 2.65 -5.07 13.57
C GLY A 101 3.81 -4.12 13.94
N CYS A 102 4.55 -3.62 12.94
CA CYS A 102 5.71 -2.74 13.09
C CYS A 102 5.56 -1.49 12.21
N PHE A 103 6.38 -0.47 12.42
CA PHE A 103 6.47 0.66 11.50
C PHE A 103 7.51 0.40 10.39
N PRO A 104 7.36 1.01 9.19
CA PRO A 104 8.28 0.78 8.08
C PRO A 104 9.65 1.46 8.27
N TRP A 105 9.72 2.42 9.18
CA TRP A 105 10.88 3.23 9.60
C TRP A 105 10.53 3.90 10.93
N GLU A 106 11.50 4.52 11.61
CA GLU A 106 11.23 5.40 12.76
C GLU A 106 10.87 6.81 12.27
N GLU A 107 11.55 7.29 11.23
CA GLU A 107 11.32 8.60 10.62
C GLU A 107 11.46 8.54 9.09
N SER A 108 10.70 9.37 8.38
CA SER A 108 10.77 9.45 6.92
C SER A 108 11.86 10.43 6.46
N THR A 109 13.09 10.22 6.91
CA THR A 109 14.21 11.16 6.70
C THR A 109 15.45 10.48 6.14
N SER A 110 16.37 11.24 5.55
CA SER A 110 17.64 10.67 5.07
C SER A 110 18.55 10.12 6.17
N ASP A 111 18.25 10.38 7.44
CA ASP A 111 19.00 9.85 8.57
C ASP A 111 18.50 8.47 9.03
N ASP A 112 17.27 8.09 8.64
CA ASP A 112 16.69 6.79 8.96
C ASP A 112 17.15 5.71 7.94
N PRO A 113 17.83 4.64 8.40
CA PRO A 113 18.34 3.60 7.50
C PRO A 113 17.26 2.82 6.77
N LEU A 114 16.09 2.59 7.40
CA LEU A 114 14.99 1.85 6.79
C LEU A 114 14.29 2.71 5.74
N PHE A 115 14.14 4.00 6.00
CA PHE A 115 13.62 4.94 5.01
C PHE A 115 14.56 5.04 3.79
N CYS A 116 15.88 5.13 4.02
CA CYS A 116 16.87 5.11 2.93
C CYS A 116 16.76 3.83 2.08
N GLN A 117 16.65 2.65 2.70
CA GLN A 117 16.46 1.38 1.99
C GLN A 117 15.19 1.39 1.13
N PHE A 118 14.10 1.97 1.65
CA PHE A 118 12.85 2.11 0.91
C PHE A 118 13.00 3.06 -0.29
N THR A 119 13.64 4.22 -0.12
CA THR A 119 13.84 5.18 -1.23
C THR A 119 14.79 4.64 -2.30
N ASP A 120 15.82 3.88 -1.90
CA ASP A 120 16.72 3.22 -2.83
C ASP A 120 15.99 2.14 -3.64
N TRP A 121 15.17 1.34 -2.97
CA TRP A 121 14.30 0.37 -3.63
C TRP A 121 13.34 1.04 -4.62
N LEU A 122 12.65 2.11 -4.21
CA LEU A 122 11.74 2.86 -5.07
C LEU A 122 12.45 3.35 -6.34
N SER A 123 13.66 3.90 -6.19
CA SER A 123 14.47 4.44 -7.28
C SER A 123 14.90 3.36 -8.28
N ARG A 124 15.25 2.16 -7.79
CA ARG A 124 15.58 1.02 -8.66
C ARG A 124 14.37 0.58 -9.50
N VAL A 125 13.19 0.50 -8.89
CA VAL A 125 11.96 0.08 -9.58
C VAL A 125 11.48 1.14 -10.58
N GLU A 126 11.71 2.43 -10.33
CA GLU A 126 11.39 3.49 -11.30
C GLU A 126 12.28 3.44 -12.55
N GLN A 127 13.49 2.86 -12.44
CA GLN A 127 14.43 2.72 -13.55
C GLN A 127 14.30 1.40 -14.31
N SER A 128 13.65 0.39 -13.72
CA SER A 128 13.40 -0.90 -14.37
C SER A 128 12.18 -0.85 -15.29
N GLU A 129 12.27 -1.49 -16.46
CA GLU A 129 11.11 -1.74 -17.34
C GLU A 129 10.22 -2.89 -16.82
N ASP A 130 10.73 -3.69 -15.89
CA ASP A 130 10.05 -4.86 -15.33
C ASP A 130 8.81 -4.45 -14.52
N SER A 131 7.75 -5.25 -14.63
CA SER A 131 6.56 -5.05 -13.81
C SER A 131 6.86 -5.46 -12.36
N ILE A 132 6.17 -4.85 -11.40
CA ILE A 132 6.36 -5.18 -9.96
C ILE A 132 6.04 -6.65 -9.66
N ALA A 133 5.20 -7.30 -10.48
CA ALA A 133 4.91 -8.73 -10.35
C ALA A 133 6.13 -9.60 -10.68
N ASP A 134 7.13 -9.05 -11.37
CA ASP A 134 8.31 -9.76 -11.86
C ASP A 134 9.56 -9.46 -11.00
N LEU A 135 9.46 -8.57 -10.01
CA LEU A 135 10.57 -8.25 -9.10
C LEU A 135 10.95 -9.47 -8.26
N ALA A 136 12.23 -9.82 -8.25
CA ALA A 136 12.72 -10.86 -7.36
C ALA A 136 12.61 -10.40 -5.90
N GLU A 137 12.44 -11.36 -4.99
CA GLU A 137 12.36 -11.10 -3.55
C GLU A 137 13.58 -10.32 -3.02
N ALA A 138 14.76 -10.55 -3.59
CA ALA A 138 16.00 -9.87 -3.24
C ALA A 138 16.02 -8.38 -3.63
N ASP A 139 15.15 -7.96 -4.56
CA ASP A 139 15.13 -6.58 -5.05
C ASP A 139 14.24 -5.66 -4.22
N VAL A 140 13.35 -6.23 -3.40
CA VAL A 140 12.43 -5.53 -2.50
C VAL A 140 13.16 -5.10 -1.22
N ALA A 141 12.82 -3.92 -0.68
CA ALA A 141 13.35 -3.47 0.60
C ALA A 141 13.04 -4.51 1.72
N PRO A 142 14.01 -4.89 2.58
CA PRO A 142 13.87 -6.02 3.51
C PRO A 142 12.63 -5.97 4.40
N GLN A 143 12.28 -4.77 4.88
CA GLN A 143 11.12 -4.58 5.75
C GLN A 143 9.77 -4.78 5.02
N PHE A 144 9.75 -4.93 3.70
CA PHE A 144 8.56 -5.17 2.89
C PHE A 144 8.48 -6.61 2.34
N HIS A 145 9.44 -7.50 2.66
CA HIS A 145 9.52 -8.86 2.10
C HIS A 145 8.30 -9.75 2.39
N SER A 146 7.62 -9.54 3.52
CA SER A 146 6.43 -10.34 3.88
C SER A 146 5.16 -9.95 3.13
N LEU A 147 5.19 -8.85 2.37
CA LEU A 147 4.04 -8.30 1.68
C LEU A 147 3.91 -8.89 0.27
N SER A 148 2.67 -9.06 -0.15
CA SER A 148 2.30 -9.51 -1.51
C SER A 148 2.68 -8.47 -2.57
N SER A 149 2.83 -8.90 -3.82
CA SER A 149 3.03 -7.98 -4.95
C SER A 149 1.93 -6.91 -5.02
N LEU A 150 0.67 -7.30 -4.77
CA LEU A 150 -0.50 -6.42 -4.76
C LEU A 150 -0.33 -5.25 -3.79
N VAL A 151 0.05 -5.54 -2.54
CA VAL A 151 0.21 -4.50 -1.50
C VAL A 151 1.48 -3.68 -1.70
N LEU A 152 2.56 -4.28 -2.23
CA LEU A 152 3.77 -3.54 -2.58
C LEU A 152 3.46 -2.43 -3.59
N ILE A 153 2.65 -2.71 -4.62
CA ILE A 153 2.22 -1.70 -5.59
C ILE A 153 1.45 -0.56 -4.90
N LEU A 154 0.51 -0.90 -4.00
CA LEU A 154 -0.27 0.09 -3.26
C LEU A 154 0.61 0.96 -2.36
N LEU A 155 1.46 0.35 -1.55
CA LEU A 155 2.32 1.07 -0.61
C LEU A 155 3.33 1.95 -1.33
N ARG A 156 3.86 1.51 -2.48
CA ARG A 156 4.77 2.33 -3.30
C ARG A 156 4.09 3.60 -3.84
N LYS A 157 2.79 3.53 -4.13
CA LYS A 157 1.98 4.70 -4.53
C LYS A 157 1.70 5.62 -3.34
N LEU A 158 1.21 5.09 -2.21
CA LEU A 158 0.83 5.89 -1.05
C LEU A 158 2.03 6.51 -0.32
N LEU A 159 3.13 5.77 -0.24
CA LEU A 159 4.39 6.17 0.41
C LEU A 159 5.37 6.80 -0.58
N ASN A 160 4.88 7.38 -1.69
CA ASN A 160 5.75 8.08 -2.61
C ASN A 160 6.31 9.36 -1.94
N PRO A 161 7.63 9.61 -1.96
CA PRO A 161 8.21 10.83 -1.39
C PRO A 161 7.71 12.12 -2.05
N LYS A 162 7.24 12.04 -3.30
CA LYS A 162 6.64 13.17 -4.03
C LYS A 162 5.13 13.20 -3.75
N PRO A 163 4.60 14.24 -3.07
CA PRO A 163 3.21 14.27 -2.62
C PRO A 163 2.19 14.19 -3.76
N TRP A 164 2.48 14.81 -4.90
CA TRP A 164 1.61 14.83 -6.09
C TRP A 164 1.53 13.50 -6.84
N LEU A 165 2.37 12.52 -6.50
CA LEU A 165 2.28 11.16 -7.06
C LEU A 165 1.43 10.23 -6.16
N ARG A 166 1.06 10.68 -4.95
CA ARG A 166 0.23 9.89 -4.05
C ARG A 166 -1.21 9.89 -4.55
N PRO A 167 -1.83 8.73 -4.79
CA PRO A 167 -3.23 8.66 -5.19
C PRO A 167 -4.14 9.02 -4.00
N GLY A 168 -5.38 9.39 -4.29
CA GLY A 168 -6.39 9.63 -3.26
C GLY A 168 -6.76 8.36 -2.49
N PRO A 169 -7.40 8.47 -1.30
CA PRO A 169 -7.68 7.33 -0.45
C PRO A 169 -8.55 6.25 -1.11
N VAL A 170 -9.40 6.63 -2.08
CA VAL A 170 -10.28 5.72 -2.83
C VAL A 170 -9.50 4.65 -3.61
N GLU A 171 -8.25 4.94 -4.00
CA GLU A 171 -7.38 4.00 -4.72
C GLU A 171 -7.20 2.69 -3.93
N ILE A 172 -7.20 2.76 -2.60
CA ILE A 172 -7.07 1.58 -1.71
C ILE A 172 -8.15 0.53 -2.02
N LEU A 173 -9.34 0.95 -2.47
CA LEU A 173 -10.44 0.02 -2.74
C LEU A 173 -10.11 -0.93 -3.89
N SER A 174 -9.31 -0.50 -4.87
CA SER A 174 -8.87 -1.32 -6.01
C SER A 174 -7.93 -2.46 -5.62
N TYR A 175 -7.39 -2.43 -4.40
CA TYR A 175 -6.48 -3.43 -3.86
C TYR A 175 -7.15 -4.35 -2.83
N LEU A 176 -8.47 -4.20 -2.61
CA LEU A 176 -9.22 -5.09 -1.73
C LEU A 176 -9.59 -6.38 -2.46
N GLY A 177 -9.67 -7.49 -1.71
CA GLY A 177 -10.12 -8.79 -2.22
C GLY A 177 -9.02 -9.70 -2.78
N GLY A 178 -7.80 -9.19 -2.95
CA GLY A 178 -6.62 -10.00 -3.24
C GLY A 178 -5.79 -10.34 -1.98
N PRO A 179 -4.73 -11.14 -2.12
CA PRO A 179 -3.86 -11.51 -1.01
C PRO A 179 -3.02 -10.31 -0.61
N TRP A 180 -3.03 -9.95 0.68
CA TRP A 180 -2.23 -8.82 1.17
C TRP A 180 -0.83 -9.22 1.64
N LEU A 181 -0.70 -10.45 2.14
CA LEU A 181 0.55 -11.04 2.59
C LEU A 181 1.09 -12.05 1.56
N ARG A 182 2.41 -12.12 1.42
CA ARG A 182 3.11 -13.01 0.49
C ARG A 182 2.76 -14.48 0.70
N ASP A 183 2.62 -14.91 1.94
CA ASP A 183 2.18 -16.28 2.26
C ASP A 183 0.77 -16.59 1.74
N SER A 184 -0.11 -15.59 1.71
CA SER A 184 -1.46 -15.76 1.18
C SER A 184 -1.42 -15.84 -0.35
N GLU A 185 -0.63 -14.98 -0.98
CA GLU A 185 -0.39 -14.95 -2.43
C GLU A 185 0.20 -16.29 -2.91
N ASN A 186 1.23 -16.79 -2.23
CA ASN A 186 1.83 -18.09 -2.52
C ASN A 186 0.85 -19.26 -2.40
N LYS A 187 -0.06 -19.22 -1.41
CA LYS A 187 -1.10 -20.24 -1.25
C LYS A 187 -2.13 -20.18 -2.38
N GLU A 188 -2.51 -18.99 -2.83
CA GLU A 188 -3.43 -18.81 -3.96
C GLU A 188 -2.80 -19.29 -5.27
N HIS A 189 -1.55 -18.94 -5.55
CA HIS A 189 -0.82 -19.44 -6.72
C HIS A 189 -0.71 -20.97 -6.73
N ARG A 190 -0.43 -21.61 -5.59
CA ARG A 190 -0.41 -23.09 -5.51
C ARG A 190 -1.76 -23.70 -5.86
N LYS A 191 -2.85 -23.16 -5.32
CA LYS A 191 -4.22 -23.64 -5.63
C LYS A 191 -4.57 -23.44 -7.10
N GLU A 192 -4.17 -22.32 -7.70
CA GLU A 192 -4.43 -22.04 -9.11
C GLU A 192 -3.64 -22.98 -10.02
N ASN A 193 -2.35 -23.20 -9.73
CA ASN A 193 -1.53 -24.16 -10.46
C ASN A 193 -2.07 -25.59 -10.38
N GLU A 194 -2.58 -26.00 -9.20
CA GLU A 194 -3.24 -27.30 -9.03
C GLU A 194 -4.51 -27.42 -9.88
N LYS A 195 -5.36 -26.39 -9.89
CA LYS A 195 -6.57 -26.36 -10.74
C LYS A 195 -6.22 -26.43 -12.23
N GLN A 196 -5.22 -25.67 -12.68
CA GLN A 196 -4.76 -25.68 -14.06
C GLN A 196 -4.20 -27.04 -14.46
N HIS A 197 -3.43 -27.68 -13.58
CA HIS A 197 -2.90 -29.02 -13.80
C HIS A 197 -4.02 -30.07 -13.92
N VAL A 198 -5.03 -29.99 -13.03
CA VAL A 198 -6.20 -30.87 -13.09
C VAL A 198 -7.01 -30.63 -14.38
N ALA A 199 -7.25 -29.37 -14.75
CA ALA A 199 -7.96 -29.02 -15.98
C ALA A 199 -7.23 -29.52 -17.23
N LYS A 200 -5.90 -29.36 -17.29
CA LYS A 200 -5.07 -29.85 -18.40
C LYS A 200 -5.15 -31.38 -18.52
N LYS A 201 -5.06 -32.11 -17.41
CA LYS A 201 -5.23 -33.57 -17.39
C LYS A 201 -6.61 -34.01 -17.87
N MET A 202 -7.68 -33.31 -17.46
CA MET A 202 -9.03 -33.61 -17.94
C MET A 202 -9.15 -33.39 -19.44
N LEU A 203 -8.65 -32.28 -19.97
CA LEU A 203 -8.66 -31.99 -21.41
C LEU A 203 -7.88 -33.05 -22.22
N GLU A 204 -6.70 -33.46 -21.74
CA GLU A 204 -5.92 -34.54 -22.37
C GLU A 204 -6.67 -35.88 -22.35
N SER A 205 -7.36 -36.20 -21.25
CA SER A 205 -8.15 -37.44 -21.15
C SER A 205 -9.35 -37.46 -22.08
N VAL A 206 -10.06 -36.33 -22.25
CA VAL A 206 -11.19 -36.19 -23.16
C VAL A 206 -10.70 -36.35 -24.61
N ARG A 207 -9.60 -35.68 -24.98
CA ARG A 207 -9.03 -35.79 -26.32
C ARG A 207 -8.62 -37.22 -26.67
N LEU A 208 -8.02 -37.96 -25.73
CA LEU A 208 -7.65 -39.37 -25.94
C LEU A 208 -8.87 -40.29 -26.07
N GLN A 209 -10.01 -39.96 -25.45
CA GLN A 209 -11.26 -40.70 -25.64
C GLN A 209 -11.85 -40.45 -27.03
N GLU A 210 -11.88 -39.19 -27.47
CA GLU A 210 -12.35 -38.82 -28.82
C GLU A 210 -11.50 -39.47 -29.93
N GLU A 211 -10.17 -39.46 -29.80
CA GLU A 211 -9.26 -40.11 -30.76
C GLU A 211 -9.50 -41.64 -30.85
N LYS A 212 -9.80 -42.30 -29.72
CA LYS A 212 -10.16 -43.73 -29.71
C LYS A 212 -11.52 -44.01 -30.35
N GLU A 213 -12.51 -43.16 -30.13
CA GLU A 213 -13.84 -43.30 -30.73
C GLU A 213 -13.80 -43.11 -32.25
N ILE A 214 -12.97 -42.19 -32.75
CA ILE A 214 -12.77 -41.95 -34.18
C ILE A 214 -12.08 -43.16 -34.83
N MET A 215 -11.03 -43.70 -34.22
CA MET A 215 -10.36 -44.90 -34.75
C MET A 215 -11.27 -46.14 -34.72
N GLY A 216 -12.10 -46.30 -33.69
CA GLY A 216 -13.03 -47.43 -33.59
C GLY A 216 -14.21 -47.42 -34.60
N ARG A 217 -14.48 -46.28 -35.25
CA ARG A 217 -15.52 -46.19 -36.31
C ARG A 217 -15.01 -46.45 -37.72
N GLY A 218 -13.69 -46.51 -37.93
CA GLY A 218 -13.08 -46.74 -39.25
C GLY A 218 -12.93 -48.21 -39.67
N GLU A 219 -13.21 -49.16 -38.76
CA GLU A 219 -12.99 -50.60 -38.99
C GLU A 219 -14.28 -51.42 -39.25
N ARG A 220 -15.34 -50.81 -39.78
CA ARG A 220 -16.58 -51.53 -40.16
C ARG A 220 -16.90 -51.45 -41.64
#